data_AF-A0A7Y2Z3N5-F1
#
_entry.id   AF-A0A7Y2Z3N5-F1
#
_cell.length_a   1.000
_cell.length_b   1.000
_cell.length_c   1.000
_cell.angle_alpha   90.00
_cell.angle_beta   90.00
_cell.angle_gamma   90.00
#
_symmetry.space_group_name_H-M   'P 1'
#
loop_
_entity.id
_entity.type
_entity.pdbx_description
1 polymer ?
#
loop_
_entity_poly.entity_id
_entity_poly.type
_entity_poly.pdbx_seq_one_letter_code
_entity_poly.pdbx_strand_id
1 'polypeptide(L)' 'METKKSPKADVSNRSMLFFQLGLIIMLLISWSAIEYKTYDKSDLGRDMLDVSDELEEEIPITQPVEPPPPPPPPPPAPE' A
#
# COMPACT_ATOMS: atom_id res chain seq x y z
N MET A 1 46.18 37.50 19.65
CA MET A 1 46.18 36.05 19.38
C MET A 1 47.17 35.80 18.27
N GLU A 2 48.27 35.15 18.59
CA GLU A 2 49.34 34.79 17.65
C GLU A 2 48.74 33.98 16.49
N THR A 3 48.95 34.43 15.24
CA THR A 3 48.46 33.77 14.03
C THR A 3 49.25 32.50 13.78
N LYS A 4 48.82 31.39 14.39
CA LYS A 4 49.53 30.12 14.30
C LYS A 4 49.02 29.27 13.13
N LYS A 5 49.98 28.89 12.28
CA LYS A 5 49.96 27.84 11.23
C LYS A 5 49.05 28.09 10.02
N SER A 6 49.71 28.31 8.88
CA SER A 6 49.21 28.05 7.52
C SER A 6 47.79 28.54 7.18
N PRO A 7 47.55 29.85 7.06
CA PRO A 7 46.25 30.40 6.63
C PRO A 7 45.80 29.92 5.23
N LYS A 8 46.73 29.36 4.43
CA LYS A 8 46.45 28.79 3.10
C LYS A 8 45.79 27.40 3.15
N ALA A 9 45.88 26.71 4.27
CA ALA A 9 45.36 25.35 4.45
C ALA A 9 44.11 25.33 5.34
N ASP A 10 43.42 26.47 5.45
CA ASP A 10 42.22 26.56 6.28
C ASP A 10 40.98 26.07 5.50
N VAL A 11 40.63 24.81 5.78
CA VAL A 11 39.48 24.11 5.19
C VAL A 11 38.15 24.63 5.75
N SER A 12 38.17 25.39 6.85
CA SER A 12 36.94 25.94 7.47
C SER A 12 36.19 26.88 6.53
N ASN A 13 36.91 27.60 5.66
CA ASN A 13 36.34 28.52 4.65
C ASN A 13 35.41 27.82 3.65
N ARG A 14 35.50 26.50 3.52
CA ARG A 14 34.67 25.69 2.61
C ARG A 14 33.82 24.66 3.35
N SER A 15 33.77 24.71 4.68
CA SER A 15 33.03 23.75 5.52
C SER A 15 31.56 23.62 5.09
N MET A 16 30.91 24.74 4.77
CA MET A 16 29.52 24.75 4.30
C MET A 16 29.33 24.01 2.97
N LEU A 17 30.31 24.06 2.07
CA LEU A 17 30.26 23.32 0.80
C LEU A 17 30.35 21.82 1.02
N PHE A 18 31.18 21.37 1.97
CA PHE A 18 31.25 19.94 2.32
C PHE A 18 29.97 19.45 2.98
N PHE A 19 29.33 20.28 3.82
CA PHE A 19 28.02 19.98 4.38
C PHE A 19 26.94 19.85 3.31
N GLN A 20 26.88 20.80 2.37
CA GLN A 20 25.95 20.76 1.24
C GLN A 20 26.18 19.54 0.34
N LEU A 21 27.44 19.17 0.09
CA LEU A 21 27.78 17.97 -0.68
C LEU A 21 27.25 16.70 -0.02
N GLY A 22 27.39 16.58 1.31
CA GLY A 22 26.80 15.47 2.07
C GLY A 22 25.27 15.43 1.95
N LEU A 23 24.62 16.59 2.00
CA LEU A 23 23.16 16.70 1.86
C LEU A 23 22.69 16.26 0.47
N ILE A 24 23.40 16.66 -0.59
CA ILE A 24 23.11 16.23 -1.97
C ILE A 24 23.28 14.71 -2.11
N ILE A 25 24.34 14.14 -1.54
CA ILE A 25 24.59 12.69 -1.57
C ILE A 25 23.47 11.93 -0.86
N MET A 26 23.06 12.38 0.34
CA MET A 26 21.94 11.75 1.06
C MET A 26 20.65 11.81 0.27
N LEU A 27 20.35 12.96 -0.36
CA LEU A 27 19.17 13.11 -1.19
C LEU A 27 19.19 12.17 -2.40
N LEU A 28 20.34 12.01 -3.06
CA LEU A 28 20.51 11.07 -4.17
C LEU A 28 20.31 9.62 -3.74
N ILE A 29 20.83 9.23 -2.57
CA ILE A 29 20.65 7.87 -2.03
C ILE A 29 19.18 7.62 -1.73
N SER A 30 18.49 8.55 -1.06
CA SER A 30 17.05 8.41 -0.77
C SER A 30 16.22 8.32 -2.04
N TRP A 31 16.51 9.17 -3.04
CA TRP A 31 15.84 9.10 -4.34
C TRP A 31 16.10 7.77 -5.05
N SER A 32 17.36 7.32 -5.09
CA SER A 32 17.73 6.03 -5.69
C SER A 32 17.09 4.85 -4.95
N ALA A 33 16.97 4.90 -3.63
CA ALA A 33 16.34 3.85 -2.83
C ALA A 33 14.83 3.72 -3.13
N ILE A 34 14.15 4.84 -3.42
CA ILE A 34 12.74 4.83 -3.85
C ILE A 34 12.60 4.26 -5.27
N GLU A 35 13.53 4.58 -6.16
CA GLU A 35 13.56 4.01 -7.51
C GLU A 35 13.99 2.54 -7.52
N TYR A 36 14.79 2.12 -6.54
CA TYR A 36 15.32 0.76 -6.45
C TYR A 36 14.21 -0.24 -6.09
N LYS A 37 13.69 -0.89 -7.15
CA LYS A 37 12.90 -2.14 -7.16
C LYS A 37 12.03 -2.41 -5.92
N THR A 38 10.87 -1.74 -5.86
CA THR A 38 9.64 -2.28 -5.22
C THR A 38 9.00 -3.43 -6.05
N TYR A 39 9.82 -4.15 -6.82
CA TYR A 39 9.38 -5.25 -7.69
C TYR A 39 9.99 -6.59 -7.31
N ASP A 40 10.61 -6.71 -6.13
CA ASP A 40 10.78 -8.04 -5.55
C ASP A 40 9.44 -8.54 -5.00
N LYS A 41 8.47 -8.66 -5.91
CA LYS A 41 7.15 -9.26 -5.72
C LYS A 41 7.25 -10.79 -5.81
N SER A 42 8.44 -11.36 -5.63
CA SER A 42 8.64 -12.81 -5.58
C SER A 42 8.06 -13.42 -4.31
N ASP A 43 7.88 -12.63 -3.26
CA ASP A 43 7.40 -13.07 -1.93
C ASP A 43 5.99 -12.54 -1.59
N LEU A 44 5.25 -12.01 -2.58
CA LEU A 44 3.80 -11.81 -2.49
C LEU A 44 3.01 -13.14 -2.51
N GLY A 45 3.69 -14.28 -2.44
CA GLY A 45 3.08 -15.59 -2.25
C GLY A 45 2.62 -15.85 -0.81
N ARG A 46 2.95 -14.96 0.14
CA ARG A 46 2.46 -15.01 1.54
C ARG A 46 1.23 -14.15 1.81
N ASP A 47 0.97 -13.15 0.97
CA ASP A 47 -0.15 -12.21 1.11
C ASP A 47 -1.42 -12.68 0.37
N MET A 48 -1.29 -13.68 -0.51
CA MET A 48 -2.41 -14.57 -0.84
C MET A 48 -2.59 -15.55 0.32
N LEU A 49 -2.92 -15.02 1.50
CA LEU A 49 -3.58 -15.78 2.54
C LEU A 49 -4.78 -16.45 1.88
N ASP A 50 -4.92 -17.75 2.08
CA ASP A 50 -5.94 -18.59 1.47
C ASP A 50 -7.33 -18.19 1.97
N VAL A 51 -7.89 -17.11 1.41
CA VAL A 51 -9.27 -16.67 1.68
C VAL A 51 -10.28 -17.63 1.02
N SER A 52 -9.80 -18.60 0.25
CA SER A 52 -10.63 -19.65 -0.34
C SER A 52 -11.27 -20.53 0.74
N ASP A 53 -10.51 -20.88 1.79
CA ASP A 53 -10.97 -21.75 2.88
C ASP A 53 -11.94 -21.05 3.86
N GLU A 54 -11.94 -19.72 3.94
CA GLU A 54 -12.84 -18.95 4.84
C GLU A 54 -14.12 -18.47 4.13
N LEU A 55 -14.22 -18.62 2.80
CA LEU A 55 -15.41 -18.25 2.04
C LEU A 55 -16.43 -19.40 1.87
N GLU A 56 -16.06 -20.63 2.20
CA GLU A 56 -16.96 -21.79 2.24
C GLU A 56 -17.70 -21.89 3.59
N GLU A 57 -18.41 -20.83 3.99
CA GLU A 57 -19.34 -20.92 5.12
C GLU A 57 -20.63 -21.64 4.67
N GLU A 58 -20.97 -22.76 5.32
CA GLU A 58 -22.19 -23.51 5.04
C GLU A 58 -23.43 -22.67 5.38
N ILE A 59 -23.99 -21.99 4.38
CA ILE A 59 -25.27 -21.30 4.51
C ILE A 59 -26.36 -22.32 4.90
N PRO A 60 -27.02 -22.17 6.07
CA PRO A 60 -28.10 -23.06 6.43
C PRO A 60 -29.22 -22.93 5.39
N ILE A 61 -29.64 -24.06 4.82
CA ILE A 61 -30.74 -24.16 3.86
C ILE A 61 -32.01 -23.68 4.58
N THR A 62 -32.33 -22.39 4.47
CA THR A 62 -33.61 -21.87 4.94
C THR A 62 -34.66 -22.48 4.03
N GLN A 63 -35.45 -23.42 4.57
CA GLN A 63 -36.59 -23.97 3.84
C GLN A 63 -37.48 -22.80 3.44
N PRO A 64 -37.63 -22.50 2.14
CA PRO A 64 -38.56 -21.48 1.71
C PRO A 64 -39.95 -21.99 2.10
N VAL A 65 -40.56 -21.38 3.11
CA VAL A 65 -42.00 -21.56 3.35
C VAL A 65 -42.66 -20.91 2.15
N GLU A 66 -43.03 -21.71 1.15
CA GLU A 66 -43.87 -21.24 0.05
C GLU A 66 -45.13 -20.63 0.68
N PRO A 67 -45.38 -19.32 0.52
CA PRO A 67 -46.65 -18.76 0.95
C PRO A 67 -47.75 -19.48 0.13
N PRO A 68 -48.86 -19.90 0.77
CA PRO A 68 -49.88 -20.69 0.09
C PRO A 68 -50.36 -19.96 -1.17
N PRO A 69 -50.60 -20.70 -2.27
CA PRO A 69 -50.84 -20.12 -3.58
C PRO A 69 -52.01 -19.12 -3.54
N PRO A 70 -51.89 -17.97 -4.24
CA PRO A 70 -52.90 -16.93 -4.19
C PRO A 70 -54.25 -17.46 -4.70
N PRO A 71 -55.37 -17.05 -4.05
CA PRO A 71 -56.70 -17.53 -4.39
C PRO A 71 -57.08 -17.18 -5.85
N PRO A 72 -57.82 -18.06 -6.54
CA PRO A 72 -58.14 -17.91 -7.95
C PRO A 72 -58.98 -16.64 -8.21
N PRO A 73 -58.73 -15.94 -9.33
CA PRO A 73 -59.45 -14.72 -9.68
C PRO A 73 -60.95 -15.01 -9.88
N PRO A 74 -61.84 -14.10 -9.42
CA PRO A 74 -63.27 -14.25 -9.59
C PRO A 74 -63.63 -14.32 -11.08
N PRO A 75 -64.60 -15.18 -11.46
CA PRO A 75 -65.02 -15.33 -12.84
C PRO A 75 -65.50 -13.98 -13.39
N PRO A 76 -65.12 -13.62 -14.63
CA PRO A 76 -65.67 -12.44 -15.29
C PRO A 76 -67.19 -12.52 -15.27
N ALA A 77 -67.85 -11.48 -14.77
CA ALA A 77 -69.29 -11.35 -14.87
C ALA A 77 -69.69 -11.46 -16.34
N PRO A 78 -70.59 -12.39 -16.72
CA PRO A 78 -71.16 -12.39 -18.06
C PRO A 78 -72.04 -11.14 -18.23
N GLU A 79 -71.75 -10.40 -19.30
CA GLU A 79 -72.56 -9.39 -20.01
C GLU A 79 -73.43 -8.40 -19.21
#